data_AF-A0AA36G312-F1
#
_entry.id   AF-A0AA36G312-F1
#
_cell.length_a   1.000
_cell.length_b   1.000
_cell.length_c   1.000
_cell.angle_alpha   90.00
_cell.angle_beta   90.00
_cell.angle_gamma   90.00
#
_symmetry.space_group_name_H-M   'P 1'
#
loop_
_entity.id
_entity.type
_entity.pdbx_description
1 polymer ?
#
loop_
_entity_poly.entity_id
_entity_poly.type
_entity_poly.pdbx_seq_one_letter_code
_entity_poly.pdbx_strand_id
1 'polypeptide(L)'
;MVEDLEVFKVIGLINTGLTYITNILLIYVIVRFSPRALGTYRYLVITFAVFDILYSTSHALSNPVAYVYRHAFVIFATGPFTGQLVSLGYGAFFFALSLSLLAGHFLYRYLLVCREEWMFIFNNKRFLPILIFTWLSTGFVWAF
;
A
#
# COMPACT_ATOMS: atom_id res chain seq x y z
N MET A 1 -24.96 -4.83 16.37
CA MET A 1 -23.90 -3.86 16.75
C MET A 1 -22.62 -4.57 17.17
N VAL A 2 -22.63 -5.42 18.21
CA VAL A 2 -21.42 -6.21 18.57
C VAL A 2 -21.13 -7.28 17.52
N GLU A 3 -22.15 -7.97 17.01
CA GLU A 3 -22.00 -9.00 15.97
C GLU A 3 -21.42 -8.42 14.66
N ASP A 4 -21.90 -7.27 14.19
CA ASP A 4 -21.41 -6.64 12.97
C ASP A 4 -19.91 -6.29 13.08
N LEU A 5 -19.48 -5.81 14.25
CA LEU A 5 -18.08 -5.49 14.54
C LEU A 5 -17.18 -6.72 14.53
N GLU A 6 -17.66 -7.85 15.07
CA GLU A 6 -16.92 -9.11 15.03
C GLU A 6 -16.77 -9.63 13.61
N VAL A 7 -17.82 -9.52 12.78
CA VAL A 7 -17.76 -9.88 11.36
C VAL A 7 -16.69 -9.06 10.64
N PHE A 8 -16.66 -7.73 10.83
CA PHE A 8 -15.63 -6.88 10.20
C PHE A 8 -14.21 -7.24 10.64
N LYS A 9 -14.00 -7.56 11.92
CA LYS A 9 -12.70 -8.01 12.44
C LYS A 9 -12.26 -9.34 11.84
N VAL A 10 -13.17 -10.31 11.74
CA VAL A 10 -12.89 -11.62 11.14
C VAL A 10 -12.53 -11.47 9.65
N ILE A 11 -13.28 -10.65 8.92
CA ILE A 11 -12.99 -10.35 7.50
C ILE A 11 -11.60 -9.70 7.37
N GLY A 12 -11.28 -8.72 8.23
CA GLY A 12 -9.98 -8.06 8.24
C GLY A 12 -8.83 -9.03 8.52
N LEU A 13 -9.01 -9.98 9.45
CA LEU A 13 -8.01 -10.99 9.77
C LEU A 13 -7.77 -11.97 8.61
N ILE A 14 -8.86 -12.45 7.98
CA ILE A 14 -8.78 -13.34 6.81
C ILE A 14 -8.07 -12.62 5.66
N ASN A 15 -8.44 -11.37 5.38
CA ASN A 15 -7.79 -10.56 4.36
C ASN A 15 -6.30 -10.38 4.65
N THR A 16 -5.94 -10.07 5.89
CA THR A 16 -4.53 -9.93 6.30
C THR A 16 -3.75 -11.23 6.07
N GLY A 17 -4.30 -12.37 6.49
CA GLY A 17 -3.67 -13.68 6.25
C GLY A 17 -3.46 -13.96 4.76
N LEU A 18 -4.47 -13.68 3.93
CA LEU A 18 -4.39 -13.87 2.48
C LEU A 18 -3.35 -12.94 1.85
N THR A 19 -3.29 -11.67 2.26
CA THR A 19 -2.28 -10.71 1.79
C THR A 19 -0.87 -11.22 2.07
N TYR A 20 -0.60 -11.72 3.28
CA TYR A 20 0.72 -12.25 3.61
C TYR A 20 1.07 -13.46 2.73
N ILE A 21 0.17 -14.43 2.61
CA ILE A 21 0.42 -15.65 1.82
C ILE A 21 0.69 -15.30 0.36
N THR A 22 -0.16 -14.47 -0.24
CA THR A 22 -0.06 -14.11 -1.66
C THR A 22 1.18 -13.28 -1.96
N ASN A 23 1.52 -12.29 -1.13
CA ASN A 23 2.70 -11.45 -1.36
C ASN A 23 4.02 -12.16 -1.06
N ILE A 24 4.06 -13.04 -0.04
CA ILE A 24 5.24 -13.89 0.20
C ILE A 24 5.45 -14.83 -0.98
N LEU A 25 4.38 -15.45 -1.49
CA LEU A 25 4.45 -16.30 -2.68
C LEU A 25 4.89 -15.50 -3.91
N LEU A 26 4.39 -14.28 -4.09
CA LEU A 26 4.79 -13.39 -5.17
C LEU A 26 6.30 -13.07 -5.10
N ILE A 27 6.81 -12.71 -3.92
CA ILE A 27 8.25 -12.47 -3.72
C ILE A 27 9.05 -13.75 -4.03
N TYR A 28 8.60 -14.91 -3.55
CA TYR A 28 9.25 -16.20 -3.83
C TYR A 28 9.32 -16.48 -5.33
N VAL A 29 8.22 -16.28 -6.06
CA VAL A 29 8.17 -16.49 -7.51
C VAL A 29 9.10 -15.54 -8.25
N ILE A 30 9.14 -14.27 -7.85
CA ILE A 30 10.03 -13.28 -8.47
C ILE A 30 11.49 -13.64 -8.22
N VAL A 31 11.87 -14.04 -7.00
CA VAL A 31 13.25 -14.38 -6.69
C VAL A 31 13.69 -15.66 -7.41
N ARG A 32 12.81 -16.66 -7.51
CA ARG A 32 13.17 -17.99 -8.03
C ARG A 32 13.02 -18.14 -9.54
N PHE A 33 12.00 -17.52 -10.14
CA PHE A 33 11.60 -17.77 -11.53
C PHE A 33 11.67 -16.54 -12.43
N SER A 34 11.99 -15.35 -11.92
CA SER A 34 12.01 -14.13 -12.74
C SER A 34 13.07 -14.22 -13.85
N PRO A 35 12.68 -14.17 -15.14
CA PRO A 35 13.64 -14.06 -16.24
C PRO A 35 14.50 -12.79 -16.13
N ARG A 36 15.73 -12.86 -16.66
CA ARG A 36 16.66 -11.71 -16.72
C ARG A 36 16.09 -10.52 -17.48
N ALA A 37 15.14 -10.76 -18.40
CA ALA A 37 14.41 -9.74 -19.13
C ALA A 37 13.60 -8.79 -18.22
N LEU A 38 13.23 -9.21 -17.01
CA LEU A 38 12.53 -8.35 -16.05
C LEU A 38 13.46 -7.32 -15.37
N GLY A 39 14.78 -7.38 -15.57
CA GLY A 39 15.73 -6.32 -15.21
C GLY A 39 15.45 -5.60 -13.88
N THR A 40 15.32 -4.26 -13.93
CA THR A 40 15.01 -3.39 -12.79
C THR A 40 13.56 -3.50 -12.31
N TYR A 41 12.64 -3.92 -13.18
CA TYR A 41 11.20 -4.01 -12.89
C TYR A 41 10.90 -5.00 -11.75
N ARG A 42 11.69 -6.06 -11.59
CA ARG A 42 11.53 -7.01 -10.49
C ARG A 42 11.59 -6.33 -9.11
N TYR A 43 12.40 -5.28 -8.95
CA TYR A 43 12.51 -4.55 -7.70
C TYR A 43 11.27 -3.69 -7.41
N LEU A 44 10.59 -3.20 -8.46
CA LEU A 44 9.31 -2.50 -8.31
C LEU A 44 8.20 -3.42 -7.87
N VAL A 45 8.14 -4.63 -8.42
CA VAL A 45 7.13 -5.62 -8.00
C VAL A 45 7.40 -6.12 -6.58
N ILE A 46 8.68 -6.31 -6.19
CA ILE A 46 9.03 -6.66 -4.81
C ILE A 46 8.66 -5.52 -3.84
N THR A 47 8.96 -4.27 -4.18
CA THR A 47 8.59 -3.12 -3.33
C THR A 47 7.08 -2.97 -3.19
N PHE A 48 6.31 -3.21 -4.25
CA PHE A 48 4.85 -3.29 -4.18
C PHE A 48 4.39 -4.39 -3.22
N ALA A 49 4.95 -5.61 -3.33
CA ALA A 49 4.57 -6.73 -2.47
C ALA A 49 4.90 -6.50 -0.99
N VAL A 50 6.08 -5.91 -0.71
CA VAL A 50 6.46 -5.52 0.65
C VAL A 50 5.55 -4.43 1.19
N PHE A 51 5.23 -3.43 0.37
CA PHE A 51 4.31 -2.36 0.76
C PHE A 51 2.90 -2.90 1.03
N ASP A 52 2.40 -3.85 0.25
CA ASP A 52 1.08 -4.45 0.45
C ASP A 52 0.99 -5.20 1.78
N ILE A 53 2.04 -5.92 2.17
CA ILE A 53 2.16 -6.52 3.50
C ILE A 53 2.12 -5.43 4.59
N LEU A 54 2.94 -4.38 4.47
CA LEU A 54 2.97 -3.27 5.43
C LEU A 54 1.62 -2.56 5.54
N TYR A 55 0.96 -2.32 4.41
CA TYR A 55 -0.36 -1.72 4.35
C TYR A 55 -1.40 -2.58 5.07
N SER A 56 -1.39 -3.89 4.82
CA SER A 56 -2.28 -4.84 5.50
C SER A 56 -2.05 -4.90 7.01
N THR A 57 -0.78 -4.88 7.45
CA THR A 57 -0.44 -4.74 8.88
C THR A 57 -0.96 -3.43 9.46
N SER A 58 -0.78 -2.31 8.74
CA SER A 58 -1.24 -0.99 9.18
C SER A 58 -2.77 -0.94 9.32
N HIS A 59 -3.49 -1.62 8.41
CA HIS A 59 -4.93 -1.76 8.44
C HIS A 59 -5.41 -2.60 9.63
N ALA A 60 -4.74 -3.73 9.89
CA ALA A 60 -5.01 -4.57 11.05
C ALA A 60 -4.74 -3.84 12.38
N LEU A 61 -3.71 -2.99 12.44
CA LEU A 61 -3.43 -2.16 13.62
C LEU A 61 -4.48 -1.07 13.82
N SER A 62 -4.83 -0.33 12.76
CA SER A 62 -5.79 0.77 12.85
C SER A 62 -7.22 0.29 13.13
N ASN A 63 -7.58 -0.92 12.69
CA ASN A 63 -8.92 -1.50 12.81
C ASN A 63 -10.02 -0.46 12.53
N PRO A 64 -10.05 0.10 11.30
CA PRO A 64 -11.05 1.09 10.94
C PRO A 64 -12.42 0.41 10.79
N VAL A 65 -13.38 0.88 11.57
CA VAL A 65 -14.78 0.47 11.52
C VAL A 65 -15.55 1.56 10.81
N ALA A 66 -16.01 1.25 9.60
CA ALA A 66 -16.89 2.11 8.84
C ALA A 66 -18.35 1.81 9.21
N TYR A 67 -19.08 2.84 9.63
CA TYR A 67 -20.50 2.77 9.92
C TYR A 67 -21.27 3.60 8.90
N VAL A 68 -22.19 2.93 8.19
CA VAL A 68 -23.08 3.56 7.22
C VAL A 68 -24.47 3.60 7.84
N TYR A 69 -25.04 4.80 8.02
CA TYR A 69 -26.42 4.96 8.48
C TYR A 69 -27.19 5.90 7.55
N ARG A 70 -28.14 5.32 6.81
CA ARG A 70 -28.97 5.99 5.80
C ARG A 70 -28.12 6.69 4.72
N HIS A 71 -27.77 7.95 4.94
CA HIS A 71 -26.99 8.79 4.04
C HIS A 71 -25.68 9.30 4.67
N ALA A 72 -25.40 8.93 5.92
CA ALA A 72 -24.18 9.29 6.63
C ALA A 72 -23.21 8.11 6.65
N PHE A 73 -21.93 8.42 6.42
CA PHE A 73 -20.82 7.48 6.49
C PHE A 73 -19.80 8.02 7.50
N VAL A 74 -19.49 7.24 8.52
CA VAL A 74 -18.54 7.63 9.58
C VAL A 74 -17.54 6.50 9.79
N ILE A 75 -16.25 6.83 9.83
CA ILE A 75 -15.19 5.87 10.13
C ILE A 75 -14.67 6.16 11.53
N PHE A 76 -14.63 5.13 12.36
CA PHE A 76 -13.97 5.15 13.65
C PHE A 76 -12.80 4.18 13.62
N ALA A 77 -11.72 4.49 14.31
CA ALA A 77 -10.61 3.56 14.44
C ALA A 77 -10.56 3.05 15.88
N THR A 78 -10.67 1.73 16.03
CA THR A 78 -10.74 1.06 17.35
C THR A 78 -9.41 0.35 17.69
N GLY A 79 -8.35 0.66 16.95
CA GLY A 79 -7.00 0.15 17.18
C GLY A 79 -6.38 0.59 18.52
N PRO A 80 -5.18 0.08 18.85
CA PRO A 80 -4.49 0.36 20.12
C PRO A 80 -3.97 1.81 20.22
N PHE A 81 -4.05 2.60 19.15
CA PHE A 81 -3.67 4.00 19.16
C PHE A 81 -4.66 4.82 20.01
N THR A 82 -4.14 5.50 21.02
CA THR A 82 -4.92 6.22 22.04
C THR A 82 -5.68 7.46 21.54
N GLY A 83 -5.57 7.82 20.26
CA GLY A 83 -6.26 8.97 19.66
C GLY A 83 -6.95 8.63 18.34
N GLN A 84 -8.25 8.91 18.24
CA GLN A 84 -9.05 8.69 17.03
C GLN A 84 -8.49 9.44 15.81
N LEU A 85 -8.09 10.71 15.98
CA LEU A 85 -7.49 11.52 14.91
C LEU A 85 -6.15 10.95 14.45
N VAL A 86 -5.33 10.46 15.39
CA VAL A 86 -4.03 9.86 15.08
C VAL A 86 -4.21 8.56 14.29
N SER A 87 -5.18 7.74 14.68
CA SER A 87 -5.45 6.47 14.00
C SER A 87 -6.09 6.67 12.62
N LEU A 88 -6.96 7.66 12.46
CA LEU A 88 -7.52 8.05 11.15
C LEU A 88 -6.44 8.64 10.24
N GLY A 89 -5.61 9.56 10.74
CA GLY A 89 -4.49 10.12 9.98
C GLY A 89 -3.47 9.07 9.57
N TYR A 90 -3.19 8.09 10.45
CA TYR A 90 -2.35 6.93 10.14
C TYR A 90 -2.95 6.08 9.01
N GLY A 91 -4.25 5.78 9.05
CA GLY A 91 -4.92 5.06 7.97
C GLY A 91 -4.91 5.83 6.65
N ALA A 92 -5.18 7.13 6.68
CA ALA A 92 -5.17 8.00 5.50
C ALA A 92 -3.76 8.11 4.88
N PHE A 93 -2.72 8.19 5.71
CA PHE A 93 -1.32 8.20 5.28
C PHE A 93 -0.98 6.94 4.45
N PHE A 94 -1.28 5.76 5.00
CA PHE A 94 -1.02 4.49 4.33
C PHE A 94 -1.87 4.31 3.06
N PHE A 95 -3.11 4.79 3.08
CA PHE A 95 -3.99 4.77 1.91
C PHE A 95 -3.42 5.62 0.76
N ALA A 96 -3.04 6.87 1.02
CA ALA A 96 -2.46 7.75 0.02
C ALA A 96 -1.09 7.26 -0.51
N LEU A 97 -0.29 6.63 0.35
CA LEU A 97 0.94 5.95 -0.07
C LEU A 97 0.65 4.80 -1.05
N SER A 98 -0.40 4.01 -0.82
CA SER A 98 -0.77 2.91 -1.71
C SER A 98 -1.13 3.42 -3.12
N LEU A 99 -1.88 4.51 -3.19
CA LEU A 99 -2.24 5.16 -4.45
C LEU A 99 -1.01 5.71 -5.19
N SER A 100 -0.11 6.37 -4.46
CA SER A 100 1.12 6.93 -5.04
C SER A 100 2.04 5.84 -5.60
N LEU A 101 2.17 4.73 -4.88
CA LEU A 101 2.98 3.59 -5.30
C LEU A 101 2.36 2.87 -6.50
N LEU A 102 1.04 2.71 -6.51
CA LEU A 102 0.30 2.17 -7.65
C LEU A 102 0.47 3.05 -8.90
N ALA A 103 0.37 4.38 -8.74
CA ALA A 103 0.63 5.33 -9.82
C ALA A 103 2.08 5.23 -10.33
N GLY A 104 3.07 5.10 -9.43
CA GLY A 104 4.47 4.87 -9.80
C GLY A 104 4.67 3.60 -10.62
N HIS A 105 3.94 2.53 -10.30
CA HIS A 105 3.99 1.27 -11.04
C HIS A 105 3.40 1.41 -12.45
N PHE A 106 2.26 2.11 -12.61
CA PHE A 106 1.70 2.41 -13.92
C PHE A 106 2.61 3.32 -14.75
N LEU A 107 3.20 4.34 -14.12
CA LEU A 107 4.15 5.24 -14.77
C LEU A 107 5.36 4.47 -15.28
N TYR A 108 5.91 3.56 -14.47
CA TYR A 108 7.02 2.71 -14.91
C TYR A 108 6.66 1.86 -16.13
N ARG A 109 5.50 1.21 -16.12
CA ARG A 109 5.03 0.41 -17.27
C ARG A 109 4.85 1.27 -18.52
N TYR A 110 4.31 2.48 -18.36
CA TYR A 110 4.17 3.42 -19.45
C TYR A 110 5.52 3.83 -20.04
N LEU A 111 6.51 4.18 -19.21
CA LEU A 111 7.84 4.54 -19.70
C LEU A 111 8.55 3.37 -20.39
N LEU A 112 8.42 2.16 -19.83
CA LEU A 112 9.03 0.97 -20.41
C LEU A 112 8.50 0.66 -21.82
N VAL A 113 7.21 0.90 -22.08
CA VAL A 113 6.56 0.54 -23.36
C VAL A 113 6.58 1.70 -24.36
N CYS A 114 6.26 2.91 -23.90
CA CYS A 114 6.01 4.04 -24.80
C CYS A 114 7.16 5.05 -24.88
N ARG A 115 8.04 5.11 -23.88
CA ARG A 115 9.02 6.19 -23.70
C ARG A 115 10.31 5.68 -23.04
N GLU A 116 10.98 4.70 -23.65
CA GLU A 116 12.19 4.09 -23.09
C GLU A 116 13.30 5.11 -22.81
N GLU A 117 13.39 6.18 -23.62
CA GLU A 117 14.34 7.28 -23.43
C GLU A 117 14.28 7.92 -22.04
N TRP A 118 13.13 7.88 -21.35
CA TRP A 118 12.94 8.48 -20.03
C TRP A 118 13.21 7.49 -18.88
N MET A 119 13.55 6.23 -19.19
CA MET A 119 13.88 5.21 -18.19
C MET A 119 15.15 5.52 -17.38
N PHE A 120 15.98 6.48 -17.82
CA PHE A 120 17.12 6.95 -17.04
C PHE A 120 16.70 7.49 -15.66
N ILE A 121 15.47 8.00 -15.51
CA ILE A 121 14.93 8.48 -14.22
C ILE A 121 14.91 7.34 -13.19
N PHE A 122 14.47 6.14 -13.59
CA PHE A 122 14.42 4.98 -12.71
C PHE A 122 15.76 4.26 -12.58
N ASN A 123 16.62 4.34 -13.59
CA ASN A 123 17.95 3.72 -13.54
C ASN A 123 18.95 4.54 -12.70
N ASN A 124 18.76 5.86 -12.62
CA ASN A 124 19.65 6.75 -11.90
C ASN A 124 19.32 6.78 -10.40
N LYS A 125 20.24 6.22 -9.59
CA LYS A 125 20.12 6.14 -8.12
C LYS A 125 19.88 7.49 -7.42
N ARG A 126 20.23 8.62 -8.06
CA ARG A 126 20.01 9.97 -7.50
C ARG A 126 18.55 10.44 -7.58
N PHE A 127 17.77 9.93 -8.54
CA PHE A 127 16.35 10.29 -8.69
C PHE A 127 15.42 9.40 -7.86
N LEU A 128 15.86 8.20 -7.50
CA LEU A 128 15.13 7.28 -6.61
C LEU A 128 14.72 7.94 -5.27
N PRO A 129 15.61 8.60 -4.50
CA PRO A 129 15.21 9.25 -3.24
C PRO A 129 14.23 10.40 -3.45
N ILE A 130 14.29 11.10 -4.59
CA ILE A 130 13.34 12.17 -4.92
C ILE A 130 11.95 11.57 -5.12
N LEU A 131 11.83 10.46 -5.85
CA LEU A 131 10.57 9.75 -6.02
C LEU A 131 10.00 9.25 -4.69
N ILE A 132 10.84 8.64 -3.85
CA ILE A 132 10.42 8.17 -2.51
C ILE A 132 9.94 9.35 -1.65
N PHE A 133 10.65 10.48 -1.69
CA PHE A 133 10.26 11.70 -0.98
C PHE A 133 8.91 12.22 -1.46
N THR A 134 8.68 12.25 -2.78
CA THR A 134 7.38 12.66 -3.32
C THR A 134 6.25 11.74 -2.83
N TRP A 135 6.45 10.42 -2.79
CA TRP A 135 5.44 9.50 -2.29
C TRP A 135 5.14 9.70 -0.80
N LEU A 136 6.18 9.85 0.03
CA LEU A 136 6.03 10.14 1.47
C LEU A 136 5.32 11.48 1.72
N SER A 137 5.60 12.49 0.90
CA SER A 137 4.95 13.79 1.01
C SER A 137 3.44 13.70 0.75
N THR A 138 3.01 12.90 -0.23
CA THR A 138 1.58 12.69 -0.51
C THR A 138 0.87 12.01 0.66
N GLY A 139 1.52 11.02 1.27
CA GLY A 139 1.04 10.37 2.48
C GLY A 139 0.83 11.38 3.62
N PHE A 140 1.83 12.23 3.86
CA PHE A 140 1.78 13.23 4.92
C PHE A 140 0.67 14.26 4.70
N VAL A 141 0.48 14.74 3.47
CA VAL A 141 -0.59 15.68 3.12
C VAL A 141 -1.97 15.10 3.39
N TRP A 142 -2.18 13.80 3.18
CA TRP A 142 -3.46 13.13 3.44
C TRP A 142 -3.69 12.78 4.91
N ALA A 143 -2.66 12.85 5.75
CA ALA A 143 -2.77 12.54 7.17
C ALA A 143 -3.39 13.68 7.99
N PHE A 144 -3.46 14.90 7.44
CA PHE A 144 -3.97 16.13 8.06
C PHE A 144 -5.16 16.69 7.29
#